data_AF-A0A8D8FPE7-F1
#
_entry.id   AF-A0A8D8FPE7-F1
#
_cell.length_a   1.000
_cell.length_b   1.000
_cell.length_c   1.000
_cell.angle_alpha   90.00
_cell.angle_beta   90.00
_cell.angle_gamma   90.00
#
_symmetry.space_group_name_H-M   'P 1'
#
loop_
_entity.id
_entity.type
_entity.pdbx_description
1 polymer ?
#
loop_
_entity_poly.entity_id
_entity_poly.type
_entity_poly.pdbx_seq_one_letter_code
_entity_poly.pdbx_strand_id
1 'polypeptide(L)'
;MPNSIVFPGGAVDKQDAILSWTDFFAKQGISKERLAGLTQVGGTRPFIFENDDPNTLDRNVSLRITALREAFEELGVLLGHKQSEAGSSASGFSKAVGGFDIESWQKQVHDGEKQFVELCEELKIVPDLLNMYEWSAWLTPAMFRKRRFETAFYLVALDEQPEVRSEPHEVAEHFVCNRVECKQDLI
;
A
#
# COMPACT_ATOMS: atom_id res chain seq x y z
N MET A 1 -16.14 -4.69 8.72
CA MET A 1 -17.04 -5.72 9.27
C MET A 1 -16.66 -5.84 10.74
N PRO A 2 -17.58 -5.75 11.71
CA PRO A 2 -17.16 -5.85 13.11
C PRO A 2 -16.58 -7.25 13.40
N ASN A 3 -15.47 -7.33 14.12
CA ASN A 3 -14.85 -8.56 14.63
C ASN A 3 -14.31 -9.55 13.56
N SER A 4 -13.78 -9.06 12.43
CA SER A 4 -13.05 -9.88 11.46
C SER A 4 -11.54 -9.66 11.56
N ILE A 5 -10.75 -10.73 11.45
CA ILE A 5 -9.29 -10.65 11.31
C ILE A 5 -8.97 -10.46 9.83
N VAL A 6 -8.28 -9.38 9.49
CA VAL A 6 -7.93 -8.99 8.11
C VAL A 6 -6.51 -8.44 8.05
N PHE A 7 -5.95 -8.41 6.84
CA PHE A 7 -4.75 -7.61 6.55
C PHE A 7 -5.16 -6.13 6.35
N PRO A 8 -4.27 -5.17 6.59
CA PRO A 8 -4.55 -3.77 6.30
C PRO A 8 -4.88 -3.57 4.83
N GLY A 9 -5.86 -2.72 4.55
CA GLY A 9 -6.31 -2.47 3.19
C GLY A 9 -7.74 -1.96 3.13
N GLY A 10 -7.99 -1.11 2.14
CA GLY A 10 -9.27 -0.45 1.96
C GLY A 10 -9.58 -0.16 0.50
N ALA A 11 -10.52 0.76 0.30
CA ALA A 11 -10.91 1.19 -1.03
C ALA A 11 -9.87 2.16 -1.60
N VAL A 12 -9.71 2.14 -2.92
CA VAL A 12 -8.89 3.16 -3.60
C VAL A 12 -9.50 4.53 -3.38
N ASP A 13 -8.72 5.44 -2.79
CA ASP A 13 -9.10 6.84 -2.69
C ASP A 13 -8.68 7.60 -3.96
N LYS A 14 -9.32 8.75 -4.23
CA LYS A 14 -8.95 9.59 -5.38
C LYS A 14 -7.48 10.02 -5.31
N GLN A 15 -6.95 10.27 -4.11
CA GLN A 15 -5.55 10.65 -3.91
C GLN A 15 -4.56 9.57 -4.35
N ASP A 16 -4.96 8.30 -4.39
CA ASP A 16 -4.08 7.19 -4.77
C ASP A 16 -3.88 7.13 -6.29
N ALA A 17 -4.78 7.76 -7.06
CA ALA A 17 -4.82 7.71 -8.52
C ALA A 17 -4.53 9.04 -9.22
N ILE A 18 -4.08 10.06 -8.49
CA ILE A 18 -3.72 11.36 -9.08
C ILE A 18 -2.42 11.28 -9.89
N LEU A 19 -2.35 12.04 -10.98
CA LEU A 19 -1.18 12.06 -11.86
C LEU A 19 0.08 12.67 -11.21
N SER A 20 -0.06 13.48 -10.15
CA SER A 20 1.08 14.08 -9.45
C SER A 20 2.02 13.04 -8.83
N TRP A 21 1.56 11.81 -8.58
CA TRP A 21 2.42 10.68 -8.22
C TRP A 21 3.47 10.40 -9.30
N THR A 22 3.14 10.56 -10.58
CA THR A 22 4.09 10.37 -11.67
C THR A 22 5.22 11.40 -11.59
N ASP A 23 4.86 12.66 -11.34
CA ASP A 23 5.83 13.75 -11.19
C ASP A 23 6.67 13.58 -9.92
N PHE A 24 6.04 13.12 -8.83
CA PHE A 24 6.72 12.75 -7.59
C PHE A 24 7.79 11.70 -7.89
N PHE A 25 7.43 10.54 -8.44
CA PHE A 25 8.41 9.47 -8.74
C PHE A 25 9.50 9.90 -9.72
N ALA A 26 9.16 10.72 -10.72
CA ALA A 26 10.14 11.26 -11.66
C ALA A 26 11.20 12.14 -10.95
N LYS A 27 10.80 13.00 -10.00
CA LYS A 27 11.73 13.79 -9.16
C LYS A 27 12.63 12.91 -8.30
N GLN A 28 12.19 11.70 -7.97
CA GLN A 28 12.93 10.71 -7.19
C GLN A 28 13.82 9.80 -8.07
N GLY A 29 13.90 10.05 -9.38
CA GLY A 29 14.71 9.25 -10.30
C GLY A 29 14.08 7.91 -10.71
N ILE A 30 12.80 7.70 -10.39
CA ILE A 30 12.03 6.55 -10.85
C ILE A 30 11.32 6.94 -12.14
N SER A 31 11.79 6.38 -13.27
CA SER A 31 11.23 6.69 -14.58
C SER A 31 9.86 6.04 -14.81
N LYS A 32 9.10 6.58 -15.77
CA LYS A 32 7.81 6.01 -16.17
C LYS A 32 7.96 4.58 -16.68
N GLU A 33 9.05 4.27 -17.36
CA GLU A 33 9.36 2.93 -17.88
C GLU A 33 9.61 1.95 -16.72
N ARG A 34 10.25 2.40 -15.65
CA ARG A 34 10.47 1.59 -14.45
C ARG A 34 9.15 1.28 -13.73
N LEU A 35 8.25 2.26 -13.62
CA LEU A 35 6.89 2.05 -13.10
C LEU A 35 6.08 1.14 -14.03
N ALA A 36 6.16 1.32 -15.34
CA ALA A 36 5.53 0.45 -16.32
C ALA A 36 6.08 -0.99 -16.25
N GLY A 37 7.32 -1.18 -15.81
CA GLY A 37 7.88 -2.50 -15.52
C GLY A 37 7.08 -3.28 -14.47
N LEU A 38 6.45 -2.60 -13.49
CA LEU A 38 5.57 -3.25 -12.51
C LEU A 38 4.32 -3.87 -13.14
N THR A 39 3.95 -3.41 -14.33
CA THR A 39 2.71 -3.82 -15.00
C THR A 39 2.95 -4.94 -16.03
N GLN A 40 4.22 -5.25 -16.32
CA GLN A 40 4.61 -6.29 -17.27
C GLN A 40 4.46 -7.69 -16.67
N VAL A 41 3.31 -8.31 -16.91
CA VAL A 41 3.03 -9.70 -16.53
C VAL A 41 2.80 -10.57 -17.76
N GLY A 42 3.14 -11.85 -17.64
CA GLY A 42 2.86 -12.84 -18.68
C GLY A 42 1.39 -13.27 -18.65
N GLY A 43 0.58 -12.83 -19.60
CA GLY A 43 -0.81 -13.28 -19.79
C GLY A 43 -1.88 -12.24 -19.49
N THR A 44 -3.13 -12.69 -19.43
CA THR A 44 -4.29 -11.82 -19.15
C THR A 44 -4.31 -11.38 -17.70
N ARG A 45 -4.64 -10.10 -17.47
CA ARG A 45 -4.78 -9.52 -16.13
C ARG A 45 -6.24 -9.53 -15.67
N PRO A 46 -6.50 -9.63 -14.35
CA PRO A 46 -7.80 -9.32 -13.77
C PRO A 46 -8.25 -7.88 -14.03
N PHE A 47 -9.57 -7.65 -14.08
CA PHE A 47 -10.18 -6.34 -14.39
C PHE A 47 -9.76 -5.23 -13.42
N ILE A 48 -9.48 -5.54 -12.15
CA ILE A 48 -9.01 -4.54 -11.18
C ILE A 48 -7.75 -3.78 -11.64
N PHE A 49 -6.93 -4.39 -12.51
CA PHE A 49 -5.69 -3.79 -13.03
C PHE A 49 -5.89 -3.06 -14.36
N GLU A 50 -7.10 -3.08 -14.93
CA GLU A 50 -7.42 -2.34 -16.15
C GLU A 50 -7.56 -0.85 -15.82
N ASN A 51 -6.97 -0.01 -16.66
CA ASN A 51 -7.05 1.44 -16.49
C ASN A 51 -8.20 1.99 -17.33
N ASP A 52 -9.30 2.34 -16.65
CA ASP A 52 -10.52 2.83 -17.31
C ASP A 52 -10.44 4.31 -17.72
N ASP A 53 -9.59 5.10 -17.06
CA ASP A 53 -9.48 6.55 -17.30
C ASP A 53 -8.01 6.95 -17.60
N PRO A 54 -7.70 7.40 -18.83
CA PRO A 54 -6.35 7.83 -19.20
C PRO A 54 -5.89 9.10 -18.48
N ASN A 55 -6.78 9.82 -17.79
CA ASN A 55 -6.46 11.00 -16.98
C ASN A 55 -6.10 10.63 -15.54
N THR A 56 -6.08 9.34 -15.19
CA THR A 56 -5.68 8.85 -13.88
C THR A 56 -4.39 8.04 -13.95
N LEU A 57 -3.73 7.91 -12.81
CA LEU A 57 -2.56 7.07 -12.66
C LEU A 57 -2.90 5.62 -12.99
N ASP A 58 -1.97 4.92 -13.64
CA ASP A 58 -2.09 3.50 -13.95
C ASP A 58 -2.60 2.68 -12.74
N ARG A 59 -3.59 1.80 -12.96
CA ARG A 59 -4.21 1.03 -11.88
C ARG A 59 -3.25 0.13 -11.12
N ASN A 60 -2.24 -0.40 -11.79
CA ASN A 60 -1.23 -1.23 -11.14
C ASN A 60 -0.38 -0.42 -10.14
N VAL A 61 -0.21 0.88 -10.38
CA VAL A 61 0.52 1.79 -9.50
C VAL A 61 -0.39 2.31 -8.40
N SER A 62 -1.60 2.78 -8.74
CA SER A 62 -2.53 3.34 -7.74
C SER A 62 -3.01 2.31 -6.72
N LEU A 63 -3.21 1.04 -7.10
CA LEU A 63 -3.54 -0.03 -6.14
C LEU A 63 -2.41 -0.31 -5.14
N ARG A 64 -1.15 -0.22 -5.58
CA ARG A 64 0.00 -0.35 -4.67
C ARG A 64 0.07 0.83 -3.71
N ILE A 65 -0.14 2.05 -4.20
CA ILE A 65 -0.21 3.26 -3.37
C ILE A 65 -1.34 3.14 -2.35
N THR A 66 -2.52 2.66 -2.78
CA THR A 66 -3.67 2.41 -1.90
C THR A 66 -3.28 1.47 -0.76
N ALA A 67 -2.68 0.32 -1.07
CA ALA A 67 -2.27 -0.63 -0.05
C ALA A 67 -1.23 -0.07 0.93
N LEU A 68 -0.30 0.78 0.45
CA LEU A 68 0.67 1.45 1.32
C LEU A 68 0.03 2.53 2.19
N ARG A 69 -0.89 3.33 1.63
CA ARG A 69 -1.64 4.35 2.37
C ARG A 69 -2.47 3.70 3.48
N GLU A 70 -3.24 2.67 3.16
CA GLU A 70 -4.08 1.95 4.14
C GLU A 70 -3.25 1.28 5.23
N ALA A 71 -2.10 0.67 4.89
CA ALA A 71 -1.17 0.14 5.89
C ALA A 71 -0.61 1.23 6.83
N PHE A 72 -0.42 2.44 6.33
CA PHE A 72 -0.03 3.58 7.15
C PHE A 72 -1.21 4.09 8.00
N GLU A 73 -2.39 4.29 7.42
CA GLU A 73 -3.58 4.78 8.12
C GLU A 73 -4.02 3.83 9.23
N GLU A 74 -4.03 2.52 9.00
CA GLU A 74 -4.51 1.55 9.98
C GLU A 74 -3.46 1.17 11.03
N LEU A 75 -2.19 1.08 10.63
CA LEU A 75 -1.13 0.46 11.44
C LEU A 75 0.12 1.35 11.64
N GLY A 76 0.16 2.56 11.10
CA GLY A 76 1.31 3.45 11.17
C GLY A 76 2.53 2.97 10.40
N VAL A 77 2.38 1.94 9.55
CA VAL A 77 3.49 1.30 8.84
C VAL A 77 3.72 2.00 7.50
N LEU A 78 4.74 2.88 7.46
CA LEU A 78 5.19 3.52 6.23
C LEU A 78 6.32 2.72 5.58
N LEU A 79 6.04 2.04 4.45
CA LEU A 79 7.04 1.27 3.71
C LEU A 79 7.68 2.11 2.61
N GLY A 80 9.00 2.27 2.68
CA GLY A 80 9.70 3.18 1.80
C GLY A 80 11.19 3.25 2.07
N HIS A 81 11.86 4.13 1.33
CA HIS A 81 13.26 4.46 1.55
C HIS A 81 13.47 5.96 1.43
N LYS A 82 14.51 6.46 2.08
CA LYS A 82 14.92 7.86 1.92
C LYS A 82 15.31 8.12 0.48
N GLN A 83 14.99 9.31 -0.04
CA GLN A 83 15.42 9.74 -1.38
C GLN A 83 16.93 9.57 -1.61
N SER A 84 17.77 9.78 -0.59
CA SER A 84 19.23 9.58 -0.67
C SER A 84 19.65 8.13 -0.92
N GLU A 85 18.76 7.17 -0.68
CA GLU A 85 18.97 5.73 -0.85
C GLU A 85 18.34 5.20 -2.15
N ALA A 86 17.71 6.08 -2.95
CA ALA A 86 17.08 5.73 -4.22
C ALA A 86 18.11 5.12 -5.18
N GLY A 87 17.88 3.84 -5.53
CA GLY A 87 18.79 3.05 -6.36
C GLY A 87 19.64 2.01 -5.62
N SER A 88 19.60 1.98 -4.28
CA SER A 88 20.42 1.05 -3.47
C SER A 88 19.73 -0.26 -3.06
N SER A 89 18.38 -0.37 -3.17
CA SER A 89 17.68 -1.61 -2.78
C SER A 89 17.68 -2.64 -3.91
N ALA A 90 18.76 -3.40 -3.99
CA ALA A 90 18.85 -4.67 -4.74
C ALA A 90 18.54 -5.90 -3.86
N SER A 91 18.12 -5.70 -2.60
CA SER A 91 17.94 -6.78 -1.63
C SER A 91 16.62 -7.54 -1.78
N GLY A 92 15.62 -6.98 -2.48
CA GLY A 92 14.26 -7.53 -2.57
C GLY A 92 13.44 -7.38 -1.27
N PHE A 93 14.01 -6.73 -0.25
CA PHE A 93 13.34 -6.39 0.99
C PHE A 93 12.98 -4.91 1.00
N SER A 94 11.78 -4.61 1.51
CA SER A 94 11.35 -3.25 1.85
C SER A 94 11.74 -2.93 3.29
N LYS A 95 11.67 -1.64 3.63
CA LYS A 95 11.97 -1.12 4.96
C LYS A 95 10.80 -0.31 5.48
N ALA A 96 10.53 -0.46 6.76
CA ALA A 96 9.63 0.44 7.46
C ALA A 96 10.36 1.70 7.91
N VAL A 97 9.79 2.86 7.62
CA VAL A 97 10.33 4.15 8.00
C VAL A 97 9.68 4.60 9.31
N GLY A 98 10.51 4.94 10.29
CA GLY A 98 10.09 5.52 11.57
C GLY A 98 10.84 6.80 11.91
N GLY A 99 10.77 7.23 13.17
CA GLY A 99 11.50 8.39 13.69
C GLY A 99 10.85 9.74 13.39
N PHE A 100 9.56 9.75 13.06
CA PHE A 100 8.72 10.93 12.92
C PHE A 100 7.45 10.78 13.78
N ASP A 101 6.63 11.82 13.85
CA ASP A 101 5.35 11.78 14.58
C ASP A 101 4.30 10.97 13.79
N ILE A 102 4.36 9.64 13.94
CA ILE A 102 3.48 8.69 13.24
C ILE A 102 2.01 8.98 13.58
N GLU A 103 1.67 9.14 14.86
CA GLU A 103 0.29 9.29 15.32
C GLU A 103 -0.37 10.55 14.74
N SER A 104 0.36 11.68 14.71
CA SER A 104 -0.15 12.92 14.13
C SER A 104 -0.36 12.80 12.61
N TRP A 105 0.57 12.18 11.88
CA TRP A 105 0.43 12.01 10.43
C TRP A 105 -0.63 10.99 10.07
N GLN A 106 -0.70 9.88 10.81
CA GLN A 106 -1.71 8.84 10.64
C GLN A 106 -3.11 9.45 10.73
N LYS A 107 -3.36 10.24 11.79
CA LYS A 107 -4.63 10.95 11.96
C LYS A 107 -4.93 11.91 10.80
N GLN A 108 -3.97 12.76 10.42
CA GLN A 108 -4.18 13.74 9.36
C GLN A 108 -4.46 13.10 7.99
N VAL A 109 -3.78 11.99 7.68
CA VAL A 109 -3.99 11.26 6.42
C VAL A 109 -5.32 10.51 6.44
N HIS A 110 -5.63 9.81 7.53
CA HIS A 110 -6.90 9.10 7.73
C HIS A 110 -8.12 10.05 7.64
N ASP A 111 -8.05 11.22 8.27
CA ASP A 111 -9.12 12.24 8.23
C ASP A 111 -9.19 12.98 6.88
N GLY A 112 -8.25 12.73 5.96
CA GLY A 112 -8.15 13.41 4.67
C GLY A 112 -7.71 14.88 4.77
N GLU A 113 -7.18 15.31 5.91
CA GLU A 113 -6.59 16.65 6.10
C GLU A 113 -5.28 16.81 5.33
N LYS A 114 -4.55 15.70 5.15
CA LYS A 114 -3.31 15.60 4.39
C LYS A 114 -3.38 14.45 3.41
N GLN A 115 -2.82 14.64 2.21
CA GLN A 115 -2.64 13.53 1.29
C GLN A 115 -1.43 12.68 1.66
N PHE A 116 -1.48 11.39 1.36
CA PHE A 116 -0.37 10.46 1.56
C PHE A 116 0.90 10.88 0.77
N VAL A 117 0.72 11.55 -0.39
CA VAL A 117 1.85 12.12 -1.14
C VAL A 117 2.52 13.26 -0.39
N GLU A 118 1.77 14.09 0.35
CA GLU A 118 2.33 15.18 1.16
C GLU A 118 3.19 14.64 2.30
N LEU A 119 2.76 13.54 2.94
CA LEU A 119 3.57 12.82 3.92
C LEU A 119 4.91 12.36 3.32
N CYS A 120 4.86 11.72 2.14
CA CYS A 120 6.04 11.27 1.43
C CYS A 120 6.98 12.44 1.07
N GLU A 121 6.44 13.57 0.63
CA GLU A 121 7.20 14.78 0.30
C GLU A 121 7.86 15.41 1.53
N GLU A 122 7.11 15.59 2.62
CA GLU A 122 7.63 16.20 3.86
C GLU A 122 8.77 15.37 4.44
N LEU A 123 8.60 14.05 4.52
CA LEU A 123 9.60 13.15 5.06
C LEU A 123 10.72 12.79 4.07
N LYS A 124 10.60 13.23 2.81
CA LYS A 124 11.51 12.86 1.70
C LYS A 124 11.67 11.35 1.54
N ILE A 125 10.55 10.65 1.66
CA ILE A 125 10.45 9.20 1.55
C ILE A 125 9.83 8.84 0.21
N VAL A 126 10.46 7.89 -0.46
CA VAL A 126 9.91 7.26 -1.67
C VAL A 126 9.17 6.00 -1.22
N PRO A 127 7.84 5.92 -1.40
CA PRO A 127 7.07 4.72 -1.05
C PRO A 127 7.53 3.54 -1.91
N ASP A 128 7.65 2.37 -1.30
CA ASP A 128 8.31 1.22 -1.93
C ASP A 128 7.37 0.39 -2.80
N LEU A 129 7.06 0.89 -3.99
CA LEU A 129 6.23 0.17 -4.96
C LEU A 129 6.94 -1.02 -5.62
N LEU A 130 8.28 -1.02 -5.63
CA LEU A 130 9.08 -1.97 -6.41
C LEU A 130 9.30 -3.30 -5.68
N ASN A 131 9.27 -3.29 -4.34
CA ASN A 131 9.34 -4.51 -3.52
C ASN A 131 7.95 -5.00 -3.08
N MET A 132 6.88 -4.53 -3.74
CA MET A 132 5.52 -5.05 -3.57
C MET A 132 5.21 -6.10 -4.64
N TYR A 133 5.05 -7.35 -4.19
CA TYR A 133 4.76 -8.49 -5.05
C TYR A 133 3.26 -8.74 -5.10
N GLU A 134 2.68 -8.81 -6.29
CA GLU A 134 1.28 -9.20 -6.44
C GLU A 134 1.10 -10.67 -6.04
N TRP A 135 0.24 -10.92 -5.05
CA TRP A 135 -0.09 -12.29 -4.61
C TRP A 135 -1.32 -12.79 -5.37
N SER A 136 -2.45 -12.09 -5.24
CA SER A 136 -3.72 -12.53 -5.80
C SER A 136 -4.72 -11.39 -6.00
N ALA A 137 -5.72 -11.61 -6.85
CA ALA A 137 -6.85 -10.70 -7.02
C ALA A 137 -8.15 -11.48 -6.82
N TRP A 138 -9.04 -10.95 -5.97
CA TRP A 138 -10.27 -11.63 -5.56
C TRP A 138 -11.47 -10.75 -5.83
N LEU A 139 -12.43 -11.28 -6.60
CA LEU A 139 -13.74 -10.66 -6.76
C LEU A 139 -14.75 -11.34 -5.85
N THR A 140 -15.40 -10.55 -4.99
CA THR A 140 -16.43 -11.06 -4.08
C THR A 140 -17.54 -11.78 -4.87
N PRO A 141 -17.88 -13.05 -4.52
CA PRO A 141 -18.89 -13.82 -5.23
C PRO A 141 -20.23 -13.10 -5.32
N ALA A 142 -20.92 -13.24 -6.47
CA ALA A 142 -22.15 -12.51 -6.77
C ALA A 142 -23.33 -12.82 -5.81
N MET A 143 -23.26 -13.93 -5.07
CA MET A 143 -24.24 -14.30 -4.04
C MET A 143 -24.27 -13.29 -2.87
N PHE A 144 -23.15 -12.61 -2.59
CA PHE A 144 -23.04 -11.60 -1.55
C PHE A 144 -23.46 -10.22 -2.09
N ARG A 145 -24.78 -10.01 -2.19
CA ARG A 145 -25.35 -8.83 -2.90
C ARG A 145 -25.19 -7.48 -2.19
N LYS A 146 -24.90 -7.45 -0.88
CA LYS A 146 -24.87 -6.19 -0.11
C LYS A 146 -23.60 -5.37 -0.33
N ARG A 147 -22.44 -6.03 -0.43
CA ARG A 147 -21.14 -5.41 -0.67
C ARG A 147 -20.28 -6.40 -1.45
N ARG A 148 -19.75 -5.95 -2.58
CA ARG A 148 -18.83 -6.71 -3.42
C ARG A 148 -17.60 -5.84 -3.63
N PHE A 149 -16.45 -6.42 -3.38
CA PHE A 149 -15.16 -5.80 -3.62
C PHE A 149 -14.39 -6.65 -4.61
N GLU A 150 -13.65 -5.96 -5.47
CA GLU A 150 -12.53 -6.54 -6.19
C GLU A 150 -11.27 -6.07 -5.44
N THR A 151 -10.47 -7.01 -4.97
CA THR A 151 -9.36 -6.72 -4.06
C THR A 151 -8.08 -7.33 -4.61
N ALA A 152 -7.04 -6.52 -4.77
CA ALA A 152 -5.68 -6.98 -5.06
C ALA A 152 -4.89 -7.10 -3.75
N PHE A 153 -4.25 -8.25 -3.57
CA PHE A 153 -3.39 -8.53 -2.41
C PHE A 153 -1.92 -8.42 -2.82
N TYR A 154 -1.15 -7.73 -1.99
CA TYR A 154 0.29 -7.58 -2.15
C TYR A 154 1.04 -8.25 -1.00
N LEU A 155 2.19 -8.82 -1.31
CA LEU A 155 3.17 -9.32 -0.34
C LEU A 155 4.36 -8.38 -0.33
N VAL A 156 4.82 -8.02 0.86
CA VAL A 156 6.06 -7.28 1.06
C VAL A 156 6.95 -8.06 2.00
N ALA A 157 8.21 -8.27 1.60
CA ALA A 157 9.23 -8.86 2.46
C ALA A 157 9.92 -7.73 3.22
N LEU A 158 9.99 -7.83 4.55
CA LEU A 158 10.71 -6.89 5.41
C LEU A 158 11.95 -7.58 5.99
N ASP A 159 13.03 -6.83 6.11
CA ASP A 159 14.27 -7.26 6.77
C ASP A 159 14.15 -7.23 8.31
N GLU A 160 13.37 -6.29 8.82
CA GLU A 160 13.10 -6.11 10.24
C GLU A 160 11.59 -6.01 10.53
N GLN A 161 11.18 -6.38 11.74
CA GLN A 161 9.80 -6.21 12.17
C GLN A 161 9.51 -4.71 12.36
N PRO A 162 8.45 -4.16 11.71
CA PRO A 162 8.11 -2.75 11.85
C PRO A 162 7.53 -2.45 13.23
N GLU A 163 7.69 -1.21 13.66
CA GLU A 163 6.86 -0.67 14.74
C GLU A 163 5.42 -0.52 14.24
N VAL A 164 4.44 -1.00 15.02
CA VAL A 164 3.02 -0.97 14.66
C VAL A 164 2.28 -0.05 15.63
N ARG A 165 1.47 0.85 15.06
CA ARG A 165 0.61 1.81 15.76
C ARG A 165 -0.81 1.68 15.21
N SER A 166 -1.63 0.90 15.90
CA SER A 166 -3.03 0.70 15.52
C SER A 166 -3.84 1.99 15.65
N GLU A 167 -4.58 2.35 14.61
CA GLU A 167 -5.58 3.42 14.67
C GLU A 167 -6.80 2.91 15.46
N PRO A 168 -7.18 3.55 16.58
CA PRO A 168 -8.12 2.98 17.55
C PRO A 168 -9.60 2.98 17.12
N HIS A 169 -10.00 3.73 16.08
CA HIS A 169 -11.38 3.75 15.59
C HIS A 169 -11.66 2.61 14.61
N GLU A 170 -10.66 2.20 13.82
CA GLU A 170 -10.77 1.14 12.83
C GLU A 170 -10.17 -0.19 13.29
N VAL A 171 -9.06 -0.16 14.03
CA VAL A 171 -8.30 -1.34 14.45
C VAL A 171 -8.37 -1.53 15.96
N ALA A 172 -9.18 -2.50 16.39
CA ALA A 172 -9.29 -2.84 17.81
C ALA A 172 -8.00 -3.48 18.36
N GLU A 173 -7.42 -4.42 17.61
CA GLU A 173 -6.22 -5.17 17.99
C GLU A 173 -5.41 -5.52 16.74
N HIS A 174 -4.09 -5.65 16.88
CA HIS A 174 -3.21 -6.16 15.85
C HIS A 174 -2.42 -7.37 16.38
N PHE A 175 -2.06 -8.28 15.49
CA PHE A 175 -1.27 -9.45 15.82
C PHE A 175 -0.10 -9.56 14.85
N VAL A 176 1.11 -9.72 15.39
CA VAL A 176 2.27 -10.12 14.60
C VAL A 176 2.38 -11.63 14.69
N CYS A 177 1.90 -12.30 13.66
CA CYS A 177 1.87 -13.74 13.62
C CYS A 177 3.26 -14.32 13.31
N ASN A 178 3.82 -15.06 14.25
CA ASN A 178 5.00 -15.87 13.98
C ASN A 178 4.61 -17.11 13.16
N ARG A 179 5.52 -17.61 12.33
CA ARG A 179 5.31 -18.67 11.31
C ARG A 179 4.64 -19.97 11.82
N VAL A 180 4.49 -20.13 13.13
CA VAL A 180 3.90 -21.29 13.82
C VAL A 180 2.41 -21.10 14.18
N GLU A 181 1.93 -19.87 14.35
CA GLU A 181 0.62 -19.58 14.98
C GLU A 181 -0.51 -19.32 13.98
N CYS A 182 -0.21 -18.88 12.76
CA CYS A 182 -1.21 -18.46 11.76
C CYS A 182 -2.19 -19.54 11.27
N LYS A 183 -1.99 -20.81 11.66
CA LYS A 183 -2.91 -21.89 11.28
C LYS A 183 -4.15 -22.00 12.17
N GLN A 184 -4.16 -21.37 13.35
CA GLN A 184 -5.26 -21.53 14.31
C GLN A 184 -6.30 -20.42 14.28
N ASP A 185 -5.97 -19.23 13.78
CA ASP A 185 -6.84 -18.04 13.90
C ASP A 185 -7.56 -17.62 12.60
N LEU A 186 -7.44 -18.42 11.52
CA LEU A 186 -8.02 -18.11 10.20
C LEU A 186 -9.14 -19.07 9.77
N ILE A 187 -9.74 -19.84 10.69
CA ILE A 187 -10.88 -20.75 10.42
C ILE A 187 -12.11 -20.37 11.24
#